data_AF-A0AAE3HRC0-F1
#
_entry.id   AF-A0AAE3HRC0-F1
#
_cell.length_a   1.000
_cell.length_b   1.000
_cell.length_c   1.000
_cell.angle_alpha   90.00
_cell.angle_beta   90.00
_cell.angle_gamma   90.00
#
_symmetry.space_group_name_H-M   'P 1'
#
loop_
_entity.id
_entity.type
_entity.pdbx_description
1 polymer ?
#
loop_
_entity_poly.entity_id
_entity_poly.type
_entity_poly.pdbx_seq_one_letter_code
_entity_poly.pdbx_strand_id
1 'polypeptide(L)'
;MKTIKKLSIATLIAFFSINCFADEVDLSQKSTQTLKESDKQLEESLNREAKIQELVKENDLLSDKQKQKAKNEQKERARNEILKTNCTRAKSRLEDLMTNERILIQSKQGKTHALSQKEKLDEIQSTEIAIKKYCTN
;
A
#
# COMPACT_ATOMS: atom_id res chain seq x y z
N MET A 1 -93.06 21.70 35.10
CA MET A 1 -92.17 20.72 35.76
C MET A 1 -91.64 19.75 34.71
N LYS A 2 -90.33 19.74 34.44
CA LYS A 2 -89.64 18.69 33.67
C LYS A 2 -88.43 18.23 34.49
N THR A 3 -88.44 16.95 34.85
CA THR A 3 -87.48 16.26 35.71
C THR A 3 -86.13 16.14 35.02
N ILE A 4 -85.08 16.66 35.68
CA ILE A 4 -83.68 16.43 35.32
C ILE A 4 -83.36 14.96 35.64
N LYS A 5 -83.06 14.16 34.61
CA LYS A 5 -82.57 12.79 34.76
C LYS A 5 -81.19 12.85 35.45
N LYS A 6 -81.09 12.26 36.64
CA LYS A 6 -79.82 12.04 37.34
C LYS A 6 -78.93 11.16 36.47
N LEU A 7 -77.89 11.76 35.90
CA LEU A 7 -76.81 11.03 35.24
C LEU A 7 -75.97 10.39 36.35
N SER A 8 -75.90 9.06 36.37
CA SER A 8 -75.18 8.30 37.40
C SER A 8 -73.68 8.57 37.31
N ILE A 9 -73.06 8.90 38.44
CA ILE A 9 -71.61 9.12 38.57
C ILE A 9 -70.81 7.87 38.17
N ALA A 10 -71.43 6.68 38.25
CA ALA A 10 -70.83 5.42 37.83
C ALA A 10 -70.45 5.39 36.34
N THR A 11 -71.16 6.13 35.47
CA THR A 11 -70.89 6.16 34.03
C THR A 11 -69.73 7.08 33.66
N LEU A 12 -69.39 8.05 34.53
CA LEU A 12 -68.26 8.97 34.33
C LEU A 12 -66.92 8.32 34.72
N ILE A 13 -66.92 7.44 35.72
CA ILE A 13 -65.71 6.73 36.17
C ILE A 13 -65.30 5.64 35.16
N ALA A 14 -66.26 5.02 34.46
CA ALA A 14 -65.97 4.01 33.44
C ALA A 14 -65.27 4.58 32.19
N PHE A 15 -65.45 5.86 31.86
CA PHE A 15 -64.77 6.51 30.72
C PHE A 15 -63.34 6.96 31.05
N PHE A 16 -63.03 7.26 32.31
CA PHE A 16 -61.69 7.70 32.71
C PHE A 16 -60.70 6.53 32.79
N SER A 17 -61.17 5.32 33.15
CA SER A 17 -60.31 4.13 33.28
C SER A 17 -59.88 3.51 31.96
N ILE A 18 -60.63 3.71 30.87
CA ILE A 18 -60.28 3.18 29.53
C ILE A 18 -59.26 4.09 28.84
N ASN A 19 -59.35 5.42 29.06
CA ASN A 19 -58.45 6.37 28.43
C ASN A 19 -57.04 6.41 29.07
N CYS A 20 -56.86 6.01 30.33
CA CYS A 20 -55.51 5.91 30.92
C CYS A 20 -54.72 4.69 30.43
N PHE A 21 -55.38 3.58 30.06
CA PHE A 21 -54.70 2.38 29.57
C PHE A 21 -54.37 2.43 28.06
N ALA A 22 -55.10 3.25 27.28
CA ALA A 22 -54.79 3.42 25.87
C ALA A 22 -53.48 4.18 25.65
N ASP A 23 -53.21 5.23 26.46
CA ASP A 23 -51.97 6.01 26.35
C ASP A 23 -50.73 5.26 26.84
N GLU A 24 -50.82 4.42 27.89
CA GLU A 24 -49.68 3.62 28.37
C GLU A 24 -49.28 2.48 27.43
N VAL A 25 -50.25 1.83 26.78
CA VAL A 25 -49.97 0.73 25.83
C VAL A 25 -49.40 1.28 24.52
N ASP A 26 -49.89 2.43 24.05
CA ASP A 26 -49.38 3.09 22.83
C ASP A 26 -47.97 3.69 23.05
N LEU A 27 -47.68 4.26 24.24
CA LEU A 27 -46.31 4.68 24.60
C LEU A 27 -45.33 3.50 24.67
N SER A 28 -45.76 2.35 25.21
CA SER A 28 -44.93 1.15 25.35
C SER A 28 -44.59 0.51 24.00
N GLN A 29 -45.56 0.43 23.07
CA GLN A 29 -45.32 -0.04 21.71
C GLN A 29 -44.44 0.91 20.89
N LYS A 30 -44.65 2.23 21.03
CA LYS A 30 -43.81 3.23 20.37
C LYS A 30 -42.38 3.21 20.90
N SER A 31 -42.17 3.03 22.20
CA SER A 31 -40.83 2.91 22.79
C SER A 31 -40.08 1.65 22.32
N THR A 32 -40.79 0.51 22.21
CA THR A 32 -40.20 -0.75 21.74
C THR A 32 -39.91 -0.76 20.23
N GLN A 33 -40.68 -0.03 19.43
CA GLN A 33 -40.33 0.24 18.02
C GLN A 33 -39.10 1.14 17.90
N THR A 34 -39.04 2.21 18.70
CA THR A 34 -37.90 3.15 18.68
C THR A 34 -36.59 2.48 19.10
N LEU A 35 -36.64 1.57 20.09
CA LEU A 35 -35.50 0.75 20.50
C LEU A 35 -35.00 -0.19 19.40
N LYS A 36 -35.91 -0.91 18.72
CA LYS A 36 -35.55 -1.81 17.60
C LYS A 36 -34.94 -1.05 16.42
N GLU A 37 -35.42 0.17 16.16
CA GLU A 37 -34.91 1.01 15.08
C GLU A 37 -33.54 1.60 15.43
N SER A 38 -33.32 1.95 16.71
CA SER A 38 -32.01 2.33 17.24
C SER A 38 -31.00 1.16 17.20
N ASP A 39 -31.42 -0.04 17.58
CA ASP A 39 -30.56 -1.24 17.53
C ASP A 39 -30.16 -1.57 16.09
N LYS A 40 -31.11 -1.46 15.16
CA LYS A 40 -30.84 -1.64 13.72
C LYS A 40 -29.89 -0.56 13.19
N GLN A 41 -30.06 0.69 13.59
CA GLN A 41 -29.15 1.77 13.22
C GLN A 41 -27.75 1.57 13.82
N LEU A 42 -27.65 1.07 15.04
CA LEU A 42 -26.40 0.73 15.69
C LEU A 42 -25.70 -0.43 14.96
N GLU A 43 -26.42 -1.48 14.58
CA GLU A 43 -25.89 -2.61 13.80
C GLU A 43 -25.41 -2.16 12.41
N GLU A 44 -26.19 -1.33 11.72
CA GLU A 44 -25.78 -0.74 10.44
C GLU A 44 -24.57 0.21 10.58
N SER A 45 -24.44 0.91 11.71
CA SER A 45 -23.29 1.78 11.99
C SER A 45 -22.03 0.96 12.26
N LEU A 46 -22.13 -0.08 13.09
CA LEU A 46 -21.03 -0.99 13.38
C LEU A 46 -20.55 -1.70 12.11
N ASN A 47 -21.47 -2.12 11.25
CA ASN A 47 -21.13 -2.74 9.97
C ASN A 47 -20.44 -1.74 9.01
N ARG A 48 -20.85 -0.46 9.03
CA ARG A 48 -20.17 0.61 8.29
C ARG A 48 -18.76 0.88 8.81
N GLU A 49 -18.57 0.93 10.13
CA GLU A 49 -17.24 1.10 10.73
C GLU A 49 -16.30 -0.07 10.41
N ALA A 50 -16.79 -1.30 10.46
CA ALA A 50 -16.03 -2.49 10.08
C ALA A 50 -15.55 -2.40 8.61
N LYS A 51 -16.44 -1.98 7.70
CA LYS A 51 -16.11 -1.77 6.28
C LYS A 51 -15.10 -0.65 6.06
N ILE A 52 -15.19 0.44 6.82
CA ILE A 52 -14.20 1.54 6.76
C ILE A 52 -12.83 1.05 7.23
N GLN A 53 -12.76 0.28 8.32
CA GLN A 53 -11.49 -0.27 8.81
C GLN A 53 -10.84 -1.23 7.81
N GLU A 54 -11.63 -2.03 7.10
CA GLU A 54 -11.13 -2.91 6.03
C GLU A 54 -10.54 -2.11 4.87
N LEU A 55 -11.25 -1.09 4.39
CA LEU A 55 -10.76 -0.20 3.32
C LEU A 55 -9.49 0.56 3.72
N VAL A 56 -9.35 0.98 4.97
CA VAL A 56 -8.12 1.63 5.47
C VAL A 56 -6.95 0.64 5.44
N LYS A 57 -7.14 -0.60 5.91
CA LYS A 57 -6.09 -1.64 5.84
C LYS A 57 -5.69 -1.97 4.41
N GLU A 58 -6.65 -2.07 3.49
CA GLU A 58 -6.35 -2.29 2.07
C GLU A 58 -5.55 -1.13 1.46
N ASN A 59 -5.91 0.12 1.79
CA ASN A 59 -5.20 1.30 1.32
C ASN A 59 -3.76 1.36 1.88
N ASP A 60 -3.56 1.06 3.16
CA ASP A 60 -2.23 0.98 3.76
C ASP A 60 -1.36 -0.10 3.08
N LEU A 61 -1.92 -1.27 2.81
CA LEU A 61 -1.24 -2.35 2.08
C LEU A 61 -0.89 -1.94 0.63
N LEU A 62 -1.78 -1.22 -0.05
CA LEU A 62 -1.53 -0.70 -1.40
C LEU A 62 -0.44 0.38 -1.38
N SER A 63 -0.45 1.28 -0.40
CA SER A 63 0.57 2.32 -0.20
C SER A 63 1.96 1.70 0.01
N ASP A 64 2.07 0.66 0.84
CA ASP A 64 3.35 -0.02 1.07
C ASP A 64 3.85 -0.78 -0.17
N LYS A 65 2.94 -1.43 -0.91
CA LYS A 65 3.28 -2.04 -2.21
C LYS A 65 3.79 -1.01 -3.22
N GLN A 66 3.18 0.17 -3.28
CA GLN A 66 3.61 1.26 -4.16
C GLN A 66 4.99 1.80 -3.78
N LYS A 67 5.25 2.04 -2.49
CA LYS A 67 6.57 2.45 -1.99
C LYS A 67 7.65 1.42 -2.31
N GLN A 68 7.36 0.13 -2.13
CA GLN A 68 8.30 -0.94 -2.44
C GLN A 68 8.60 -1.02 -3.94
N LYS A 69 7.58 -0.84 -4.80
CA LYS A 69 7.75 -0.78 -6.25
C LYS A 69 8.66 0.37 -6.66
N ALA A 70 8.41 1.58 -6.16
CA ALA A 70 9.24 2.76 -6.44
C ALA A 70 10.71 2.55 -5.99
N LYS A 71 10.93 1.94 -4.83
CA LYS A 71 12.28 1.63 -4.33
C LYS A 71 13.00 0.60 -5.21
N ASN A 72 12.27 -0.40 -5.72
CA ASN A 72 12.84 -1.40 -6.62
C ASN A 72 13.22 -0.78 -7.98
N GLU A 73 12.34 0.04 -8.56
CA GLU A 73 12.61 0.76 -9.80
C GLU A 73 13.83 1.68 -9.67
N GLN A 74 13.96 2.40 -8.56
CA GLN A 74 15.13 3.26 -8.32
C GLN A 74 16.43 2.45 -8.20
N LYS A 75 16.40 1.31 -7.50
CA LYS A 75 17.54 0.40 -7.41
C LYS A 75 17.92 -0.18 -8.77
N GLU A 76 16.94 -0.52 -9.59
CA GLU A 76 17.16 -1.03 -10.94
C GLU A 76 17.81 0.03 -11.84
N ARG A 77 17.29 1.27 -11.81
CA ARG A 77 17.91 2.40 -12.53
C ARG A 77 19.36 2.62 -12.11
N ALA A 78 19.63 2.67 -10.81
CA ALA A 78 20.99 2.83 -10.29
C ALA A 78 21.92 1.70 -10.73
N ARG A 79 21.44 0.44 -10.73
CA ARG A 79 22.21 -0.71 -11.23
C ARG A 79 22.50 -0.59 -12.73
N ASN A 80 21.51 -0.18 -13.52
CA ASN A 80 21.67 0.00 -14.96
C ASN A 80 22.67 1.12 -15.30
N GLU A 81 22.64 2.23 -14.55
CA GLU A 81 23.62 3.30 -14.68
C GLU A 81 25.04 2.82 -14.35
N ILE A 82 25.22 2.10 -13.24
CA ILE A 82 26.52 1.52 -12.85
C ILE A 82 27.02 0.55 -13.94
N LEU A 83 26.15 -0.31 -14.45
CA LEU A 83 26.48 -1.24 -15.53
C LEU A 83 26.96 -0.48 -16.78
N LYS A 84 26.24 0.57 -17.18
CA LYS A 84 26.59 1.42 -18.31
C LYS A 84 27.97 2.07 -18.12
N THR A 85 28.23 2.67 -16.95
CA THR A 85 29.53 3.29 -16.64
C THR A 85 30.67 2.26 -16.66
N ASN A 86 30.46 1.08 -16.08
CA ASN A 86 31.45 0.00 -16.09
C ASN A 86 31.76 -0.45 -17.52
N CYS A 87 30.74 -0.55 -18.36
CA CYS A 87 30.90 -0.91 -19.77
C CYS A 87 31.65 0.14 -20.57
N THR A 88 31.37 1.42 -20.35
CA THR A 88 32.15 2.51 -20.96
C THR A 88 33.61 2.44 -20.53
N ARG A 89 33.88 2.24 -19.23
CA ARG A 89 35.25 2.13 -18.71
C ARG A 89 35.99 0.92 -19.28
N ALA A 90 35.32 -0.23 -19.37
CA ALA A 90 35.91 -1.43 -19.95
C ALA A 90 36.26 -1.25 -21.44
N LYS A 91 35.36 -0.62 -22.21
CA LYS A 91 35.61 -0.29 -23.63
C LYS A 91 36.78 0.68 -23.80
N SER A 92 36.83 1.75 -23.01
CA SER A 92 37.97 2.68 -23.02
C SER A 92 39.28 1.97 -22.65
N ARG A 93 39.26 1.07 -21.66
CA ARG A 93 40.43 0.25 -21.32
C ARG A 93 40.87 -0.64 -22.48
N LEU A 94 39.92 -1.24 -23.20
CA LEU A 94 40.22 -2.04 -24.39
C LEU A 94 40.88 -1.18 -25.48
N GLU A 95 40.36 0.03 -25.74
CA GLU A 95 40.94 0.97 -26.69
C GLU A 95 42.37 1.36 -26.28
N ASP A 96 42.61 1.65 -25.00
CA ASP A 96 43.96 1.88 -24.47
C ASP A 96 44.87 0.67 -24.70
N LEU A 97 44.36 -0.54 -24.47
CA LEU A 97 45.12 -1.76 -24.70
C LEU A 97 45.46 -1.93 -26.18
N MET A 98 44.54 -1.62 -27.10
CA MET A 98 44.78 -1.77 -28.54
C MET A 98 45.73 -0.72 -29.10
N THR A 99 45.58 0.53 -28.68
CA THR A 99 46.30 1.69 -29.26
C THR A 99 47.70 1.88 -28.70
N ASN A 100 47.93 1.58 -27.43
CA ASN A 100 49.24 1.82 -26.81
C ASN A 100 50.25 0.77 -27.26
N GLU A 101 51.36 1.20 -27.87
CA GLU A 101 52.46 0.31 -28.25
C GLU A 101 53.07 -0.41 -27.03
N ARG A 102 53.11 0.27 -25.88
CA ARG A 102 53.67 -0.25 -24.63
C ARG A 102 52.78 0.08 -23.42
N ILE A 103 52.52 -0.92 -22.59
CA ILE A 103 51.65 -0.78 -21.41
C ILE A 103 52.43 -1.15 -20.17
N LEU A 104 52.48 -0.23 -19.21
CA LEU A 104 53.19 -0.41 -17.95
C LEU A 104 52.22 -0.87 -16.87
N ILE A 105 52.58 -1.94 -16.17
CA ILE A 105 51.83 -2.45 -15.02
C ILE A 105 52.72 -2.47 -13.79
N GLN A 106 52.14 -2.06 -12.66
CA GLN A 106 52.81 -2.15 -11.37
C GLN A 106 52.51 -3.51 -10.75
N SER A 107 53.55 -4.28 -10.49
CA SER A 107 53.46 -5.54 -9.76
C SER A 107 53.08 -5.29 -8.31
N LYS A 108 52.57 -6.34 -7.63
CA LYS A 108 52.28 -6.31 -6.17
C LYS A 108 53.49 -5.95 -5.30
N GLN A 109 54.70 -6.06 -5.85
CA GLN A 109 55.96 -5.71 -5.20
C GLN A 109 56.38 -4.24 -5.45
N GLY A 110 55.50 -3.44 -6.06
CA GLY A 110 55.75 -2.03 -6.36
C GLY A 110 56.59 -1.77 -7.62
N LYS A 111 57.18 -2.82 -8.22
CA LYS A 111 57.98 -2.71 -9.44
C LYS A 111 57.10 -2.57 -10.67
N THR A 112 57.37 -1.56 -11.50
CA THR A 112 56.70 -1.35 -12.79
C THR A 112 57.43 -2.11 -13.88
N HIS A 113 56.69 -2.86 -14.70
CA HIS A 113 57.22 -3.54 -15.89
C HIS A 113 56.28 -3.34 -17.06
N ALA A 114 56.80 -3.49 -18.28
CA ALA A 114 55.99 -3.44 -19.48
C ALA A 114 55.38 -4.82 -19.75
N LEU A 115 54.11 -4.85 -20.14
CA LEU A 115 53.50 -6.05 -20.69
C LEU A 115 54.25 -6.48 -21.94
N SER A 116 54.54 -7.78 -22.04
CA SER A 116 54.96 -8.38 -23.30
C SER A 116 53.84 -8.32 -24.33
N GLN A 117 54.19 -8.45 -25.61
CA GLN A 117 53.20 -8.43 -26.69
C GLN A 117 52.17 -9.56 -26.56
N LYS A 118 52.58 -10.73 -26.05
CA LYS A 118 51.67 -11.86 -25.81
C LYS A 118 50.69 -11.54 -24.68
N GLU A 119 51.16 -11.07 -23.53
CA GLU A 119 50.29 -10.70 -22.40
C GLU A 119 49.31 -9.59 -22.78
N LYS A 120 49.75 -8.64 -23.60
CA LYS A 120 48.89 -7.59 -24.15
C LYS A 120 47.75 -8.17 -25.00
N LEU A 121 48.05 -9.13 -25.87
CA LEU A 121 47.03 -9.79 -26.71
C LEU A 121 46.06 -10.63 -25.87
N ASP A 122 46.57 -11.37 -24.88
CA ASP A 122 45.75 -12.17 -23.96
C ASP A 122 44.79 -11.26 -23.15
N GLU A 123 45.27 -10.09 -22.70
CA GLU A 123 44.47 -9.10 -21.97
C GLU A 123 43.41 -8.45 -22.87
N ILE A 124 43.73 -8.15 -24.14
CA ILE A 124 42.77 -7.67 -25.15
C ILE A 124 41.65 -8.69 -25.32
N GLN A 125 41.97 -9.95 -25.57
CA GLN A 125 40.96 -11.01 -25.78
C GLN A 125 40.10 -11.22 -24.54
N SER A 126 40.71 -11.29 -23.36
CA SER A 126 39.99 -11.41 -22.09
C SER A 126 39.03 -10.25 -21.86
N THR A 127 39.49 -9.01 -22.12
CA THR A 127 38.67 -7.79 -21.98
C THR A 127 37.53 -7.76 -22.99
N GLU A 128 37.75 -8.14 -24.25
CA GLU A 128 36.70 -8.26 -25.26
C GLU A 128 35.62 -9.26 -24.88
N ILE A 129 36.01 -10.44 -24.38
CA ILE A 129 35.07 -11.47 -23.91
C ILE A 129 34.26 -10.95 -22.72
N ALA A 130 34.92 -10.27 -21.76
CA ALA A 130 34.23 -9.69 -20.61
C ALA A 130 33.22 -8.62 -21.04
N ILE A 131 33.58 -7.71 -21.96
CA ILE A 131 32.66 -6.71 -22.51
C ILE A 131 31.48 -7.39 -23.20
N LYS A 132 31.72 -8.40 -24.05
CA LYS A 132 30.64 -9.16 -24.71
C LYS A 132 29.76 -9.93 -23.73
N LYS A 133 30.25 -10.30 -22.55
CA LYS A 133 29.44 -11.01 -21.56
C LYS A 133 28.58 -10.07 -20.72
N TYR A 134 29.10 -8.88 -20.39
CA TYR A 134 28.50 -8.01 -19.39
C TYR A 134 27.88 -6.71 -19.96
N CYS A 135 28.20 -6.35 -21.20
CA CYS A 135 27.80 -5.07 -21.80
C CYS A 135 26.87 -5.18 -23.00
N THR A 136 26.57 -6.39 -23.47
CA THR A 136 25.49 -6.64 -24.43
C THR A 136 24.26 -7.12 -23.66
N ASN A 137 23.50 -6.15 -23.15
CA ASN A 137 22.07 -6.25 -22.89
C ASN A 137 21.43 -4.97 -23.45
#